data_AF-B4D4N0-F1
#
_entry.id   AF-B4D4N0-F1
#
_cell.length_a   1.000
_cell.length_b   1.000
_cell.length_c   1.000
_cell.angle_alpha   90.00
_cell.angle_beta   90.00
_cell.angle_gamma   90.00
#
_symmetry.space_group_name_H-M   'P 1'
#
loop_
_entity.id
_entity.type
_entity.pdbx_description
1 polymer ?
#
loop_
_entity_poly.entity_id
_entity_poly.type
_entity_poly.pdbx_seq_one_letter_code
_entity_poly.pdbx_strand_id
1 'polypeptide(L)'
;MSRIRVLVGTRKGAFILTADGKREQWEVTGPLFAGWEMYHLKGSPSAPERIYASQTSGWFGQQVQRSDDGGKTWEQVDNQFHYEGTPGTHQWYDGTQHPWEFKRIWHLEPSLTDPDTVYAGAEDAALFKSRDGGKSWQEIAGLRSAKGNLWQPGAGGMAVHTILLDPSNANRIFVAISAAGVFRTDDAGQTWKPANRGLKSPYELPDPDAEVGHCVHRIAMHRSRPGVLFMQKHWDVMRSDNAGDSWTEVSDNLPSDFGFPIDVHAHEPETIYVVPIKSDSEHFPPDGKLRVYRSRTGGNDWEALTKGLPQENCYVNVLRDAMAVDSLDPCGIYFGTTGGQVYASADNGDTWTAIVRDLPAVLSVEVQTLP
;
A
#
# COMPACT_ATOMS: atom_id res chain seq x y z
N MET A 1 17.37 6.10 22.14
CA MET A 1 16.94 4.70 22.35
C MET A 1 15.88 4.52 21.31
N SER A 2 16.05 3.57 20.39
CA SER A 2 15.13 3.46 19.27
C SER A 2 13.69 3.28 19.74
N ARG A 3 12.76 3.81 18.96
CA ARG A 3 11.32 3.68 19.17
C ARG A 3 10.64 3.25 17.88
N ILE A 4 9.56 2.52 18.01
CA ILE A 4 8.67 2.19 16.90
C ILE A 4 7.39 3.01 17.04
N ARG A 5 6.92 3.54 15.91
CA ARG A 5 5.59 4.12 15.78
C ARG A 5 4.86 3.44 14.64
N VAL A 6 3.77 2.75 14.94
CA VAL A 6 2.85 2.16 13.97
C VAL A 6 1.65 3.09 13.81
N LEU A 7 1.35 3.48 12.58
CA LEU A 7 0.23 4.32 12.18
C LEU A 7 -0.86 3.43 11.60
N VAL A 8 -2.05 3.47 12.19
CA VAL A 8 -3.16 2.58 11.82
C VAL A 8 -4.33 3.41 11.34
N GLY A 9 -4.65 3.29 10.06
CA GLY A 9 -5.86 3.85 9.46
C GLY A 9 -7.01 2.84 9.57
N THR A 10 -8.19 3.28 9.98
CA THR A 10 -9.36 2.41 10.12
C THR A 10 -10.61 3.03 9.51
N ARG A 11 -11.68 2.24 9.41
CA ARG A 11 -13.01 2.73 9.02
C ARG A 11 -13.62 3.77 9.97
N LYS A 12 -13.13 3.92 11.21
CA LYS A 12 -13.66 4.88 12.20
C LYS A 12 -12.55 5.49 13.06
N GLY A 13 -11.67 6.25 12.41
CA GLY A 13 -10.58 7.00 13.03
C GLY A 13 -9.21 6.38 12.75
N ALA A 14 -8.19 7.04 13.26
CA ALA A 14 -6.81 6.57 13.21
C ALA A 14 -6.28 6.31 14.61
N PHE A 15 -5.26 5.45 14.69
CA PHE A 15 -4.57 5.12 15.92
C PHE A 15 -3.06 5.19 15.71
N ILE A 16 -2.35 5.62 16.74
CA ILE A 16 -0.89 5.60 16.79
C ILE A 16 -0.47 4.65 17.90
N LEU A 17 0.25 3.60 17.54
CA LEU A 17 0.78 2.61 18.49
C LEU A 17 2.29 2.85 18.62
N THR A 18 2.78 3.03 19.84
CA THR A 18 4.21 3.30 20.08
C THR A 18 4.81 2.30 21.05
N ALA A 19 6.06 1.91 20.79
CA ALA A 19 6.86 1.08 21.67
C ALA A 19 8.33 1.53 21.65
N ASP A 20 9.11 1.12 22.66
CA ASP A 20 10.56 1.20 22.56
C ASP A 20 11.10 0.13 21.59
N GLY A 21 12.42 0.12 21.38
CA GLY A 21 13.08 -0.82 20.48
C GLY A 21 12.92 -2.30 20.86
N LYS A 22 12.43 -2.63 22.06
CA LYS A 22 12.13 -4.01 22.45
C LYS A 22 10.79 -4.48 21.88
N ARG A 23 9.87 -3.57 21.58
CA ARG A 23 8.54 -3.85 20.99
C ARG A 23 7.66 -4.76 21.86
N GLU A 24 7.88 -4.77 23.17
CA GLU A 24 7.15 -5.63 24.13
C GLU A 24 5.94 -4.93 24.75
N GLN A 25 6.06 -3.63 25.03
CA GLN A 25 5.02 -2.82 25.68
C GLN A 25 4.61 -1.68 24.74
N TRP A 26 3.31 -1.58 24.51
CA TRP A 26 2.74 -0.67 23.53
C TRP A 26 1.81 0.34 24.18
N GLU A 27 1.97 1.61 23.84
CA GLU A 27 1.01 2.67 24.11
C GLU A 27 0.11 2.84 22.89
N VAL A 28 -1.20 2.92 23.11
CA VAL A 28 -2.21 3.07 22.05
C VAL A 28 -2.87 4.44 22.20
N THR A 29 -2.63 5.32 21.24
CA THR A 29 -3.26 6.66 21.18
C THR A 29 -4.36 6.69 20.13
N GLY A 30 -5.56 7.12 20.52
CA GLY A 30 -6.71 7.30 19.65
C GLY A 30 -8.06 7.12 20.36
N PRO A 31 -9.18 7.11 19.63
CA PRO A 31 -9.26 7.36 18.19
C PRO A 31 -8.94 8.83 17.85
N LEU A 32 -7.98 9.05 16.97
CA LEU A 32 -7.81 10.31 16.26
C LEU A 32 -8.88 10.39 15.17
N PHE A 33 -9.42 11.57 14.89
CA PHE A 33 -10.45 11.76 13.86
C PHE A 33 -11.67 10.83 14.04
N ALA A 34 -12.16 10.69 15.28
CA ALA A 34 -13.19 9.73 15.64
C ALA A 34 -14.39 9.75 14.67
N GLY A 35 -14.77 8.57 14.17
CA GLY A 35 -15.91 8.38 13.26
C GLY A 35 -15.62 8.60 11.77
N TRP A 36 -14.43 9.08 11.40
CA TRP A 36 -14.05 9.26 9.99
C TRP A 36 -13.35 8.03 9.41
N GLU A 37 -13.48 7.81 8.11
CA GLU A 37 -12.67 6.80 7.44
C GLU A 37 -11.26 7.35 7.21
N MET A 38 -10.26 6.62 7.67
CA MET A 38 -8.85 6.97 7.54
C MET A 38 -8.18 5.98 6.60
N TYR A 39 -8.11 6.36 5.32
CA TYR A 39 -7.62 5.48 4.26
C TYR A 39 -6.14 5.17 4.39
N HIS A 40 -5.34 6.18 4.73
CA HIS A 40 -3.90 6.03 4.85
C HIS A 40 -3.31 7.08 5.79
N LEU A 41 -2.29 6.69 6.55
CA LEU A 41 -1.45 7.60 7.33
C LEU A 41 0.00 7.25 7.03
N LYS A 42 0.82 8.24 6.67
CA LYS A 42 2.23 8.02 6.35
C LYS A 42 3.11 9.06 7.03
N GLY A 43 4.08 8.57 7.80
CA GLY A 43 5.12 9.42 8.35
C GLY A 43 6.23 9.69 7.33
N SER A 44 6.77 10.90 7.33
CA SER A 44 7.87 11.27 6.45
C SER A 44 9.19 10.64 6.91
N PRO A 45 9.94 9.96 6.04
CA PRO A 45 11.28 9.47 6.38
C PRO A 45 12.32 10.60 6.49
N SER A 46 12.10 11.74 5.81
CA SER A 46 13.02 12.89 5.80
C SER A 46 12.69 13.93 6.88
N ALA A 47 11.48 13.90 7.44
CA ALA A 47 11.06 14.64 8.63
C ALA A 47 10.26 13.72 9.56
N PRO A 48 10.91 12.96 10.45
CA PRO A 48 10.26 11.89 11.20
C PRO A 48 9.04 12.30 12.03
N GLU A 49 8.96 13.55 12.51
CA GLU A 49 7.78 14.03 13.25
C GLU A 49 6.61 14.46 12.34
N ARG A 50 6.84 14.56 11.02
CA ARG A 50 5.80 14.88 10.05
C ARG A 50 5.00 13.64 9.67
N ILE A 51 3.68 13.71 9.81
CA ILE A 51 2.74 12.65 9.43
C ILE A 51 1.64 13.27 8.57
N TYR A 52 1.31 12.62 7.45
CA TYR A 52 0.14 12.95 6.65
C TYR A 52 -0.94 11.91 6.87
N ALA A 53 -2.21 12.33 6.82
CA ALA A 53 -3.34 11.42 6.92
C ALA A 53 -4.41 11.76 5.86
N SER A 54 -4.85 10.74 5.13
CA SER A 54 -5.96 10.81 4.20
C SER A 54 -7.26 10.43 4.90
N GLN A 55 -8.12 11.43 5.09
CA GLN A 55 -9.39 11.33 5.77
C GLN A 55 -10.53 11.46 4.75
N THR A 56 -11.58 10.67 4.87
CA THR A 56 -12.77 10.84 4.01
C THR A 56 -14.06 10.52 4.77
N SER A 57 -15.14 11.19 4.38
CA SER A 57 -16.49 10.84 4.82
C SER A 57 -17.53 11.18 3.76
N GLY A 58 -18.69 10.51 3.82
CA GLY A 58 -19.80 10.81 2.91
C GLY A 58 -20.39 12.22 3.07
N TRP A 59 -20.15 12.90 4.21
CA TRP A 59 -20.69 14.24 4.48
C TRP A 59 -19.75 15.37 4.08
N PHE A 60 -18.45 15.17 4.29
CA PHE A 60 -17.44 16.22 4.12
C PHE A 60 -16.44 15.94 3.00
N GLY A 61 -16.57 14.79 2.33
CA GLY A 61 -15.65 14.34 1.29
C GLY A 61 -14.24 14.05 1.82
N GLN A 62 -13.27 14.09 0.90
CA GLN A 62 -11.85 14.01 1.20
C GLN A 62 -11.39 15.18 2.06
N GLN A 63 -10.48 14.92 3.00
CA GLN A 63 -9.65 15.92 3.69
C GLN A 63 -8.23 15.37 3.86
N VAL A 64 -7.22 16.25 3.79
CA VAL A 64 -5.84 15.89 4.14
C VAL A 64 -5.44 16.58 5.42
N GLN A 65 -4.97 15.79 6.38
CA GLN A 65 -4.47 16.27 7.66
C GLN A 65 -2.95 16.11 7.69
N ARG A 66 -2.28 17.04 8.37
CA ARG A 66 -0.85 16.97 8.64
C ARG A 66 -0.57 17.20 10.11
N SER A 67 0.36 16.43 10.65
CA SER A 67 1.00 16.70 11.94
C SER A 67 2.48 16.96 11.69
N ASP A 68 3.07 17.88 12.45
CA ASP A 68 4.52 18.16 12.46
C ASP A 68 5.16 17.85 13.84
N ASP A 69 4.41 17.24 14.76
CA ASP A 69 4.83 16.94 16.15
C ASP A 69 4.60 15.47 16.55
N GLY A 70 4.58 14.60 15.54
CA GLY A 70 4.49 13.16 15.71
C GLY A 70 3.09 12.63 15.97
N GLY A 71 2.06 13.39 15.60
CA GLY A 71 0.66 13.02 15.71
C GLY A 71 -0.04 13.56 16.95
N LYS A 72 0.58 14.49 17.69
CA LYS A 72 -0.02 15.10 18.90
C LYS A 72 -1.00 16.21 18.53
N THR A 73 -0.65 17.03 17.55
CA THR A 73 -1.52 18.04 16.97
C THR A 73 -1.62 17.86 15.45
N TRP A 74 -2.75 18.30 14.90
CA TRP A 74 -3.09 18.11 13.49
C TRP A 74 -3.68 19.40 12.92
N GLU A 75 -3.30 19.72 11.70
CA GLU A 75 -3.88 20.78 10.90
C GLU A 75 -4.37 20.24 9.55
N GLN A 76 -5.47 20.79 9.07
CA GLN A 76 -5.95 20.51 7.71
C GLN A 76 -5.08 21.30 6.73
N VAL A 77 -4.57 20.61 5.71
CA VAL A 77 -3.80 21.23 4.62
C VAL A 77 -4.66 21.33 3.35
N ASP A 78 -4.06 21.71 2.23
CA ASP A 78 -4.82 21.87 0.99
C ASP A 78 -5.45 20.54 0.55
N ASN A 79 -6.65 20.68 -0.02
CA ASN A 79 -7.53 19.59 -0.41
C ASN A 79 -8.09 19.79 -1.81
N GLN A 80 -7.47 20.67 -2.61
CA GLN A 80 -7.87 20.96 -3.97
C GLN A 80 -7.07 20.10 -4.95
N PHE A 81 -7.65 18.96 -5.34
CA PHE A 81 -7.06 18.00 -6.26
C PHE A 81 -7.62 18.18 -7.68
N HIS A 82 -7.24 19.28 -8.32
CA HIS A 82 -7.71 19.60 -9.68
C HIS A 82 -6.91 18.84 -10.73
N TYR A 83 -7.63 18.25 -11.69
CA TYR A 83 -7.00 17.72 -12.89
C TYR A 83 -6.47 18.86 -13.77
N GLU A 84 -5.28 18.66 -14.33
CA GLU A 84 -4.67 19.56 -15.28
C GLU A 84 -5.35 19.46 -16.65
N GLY A 85 -5.82 20.59 -17.17
CA GLY A 85 -6.50 20.66 -18.45
C GLY A 85 -7.86 19.95 -18.46
N THR A 86 -8.26 19.46 -19.64
CA THR A 86 -9.46 18.62 -19.78
C THR A 86 -9.05 17.16 -19.58
N PRO A 87 -9.49 16.49 -18.51
CA PRO A 87 -8.93 15.20 -18.11
C PRO A 87 -9.24 14.06 -19.09
N GLY A 88 -10.28 14.19 -19.92
CA GLY A 88 -10.71 13.16 -20.86
C GLY A 88 -11.59 12.10 -20.21
N THR A 89 -11.49 10.86 -20.68
CA THR A 89 -12.30 9.73 -20.22
C THR A 89 -11.47 8.46 -20.00
N HIS A 90 -12.04 7.50 -19.27
CA HIS A 90 -11.57 6.11 -19.15
C HIS A 90 -12.70 5.11 -19.38
N GLN A 91 -12.39 3.82 -19.47
CA GLN A 91 -13.40 2.78 -19.65
C GLN A 91 -14.15 2.48 -18.34
N TRP A 92 -15.39 2.03 -18.51
CA TRP A 92 -16.23 1.51 -17.44
C TRP A 92 -16.54 0.03 -17.67
N TYR A 93 -17.20 -0.62 -16.70
CA TYR A 93 -17.44 -2.08 -16.73
C TYR A 93 -18.29 -2.56 -17.91
N ASP A 94 -19.02 -1.66 -18.56
CA ASP A 94 -19.84 -1.93 -19.74
C ASP A 94 -19.11 -1.60 -21.06
N GLY A 95 -17.82 -1.23 -20.98
CA GLY A 95 -16.99 -0.84 -22.12
C GLY A 95 -17.20 0.60 -22.60
N THR A 96 -18.10 1.38 -21.99
CA THR A 96 -18.32 2.77 -22.36
C THR A 96 -17.27 3.71 -21.75
N GLN A 97 -17.15 4.92 -22.29
CA GLN A 97 -16.21 5.93 -21.82
C GLN A 97 -16.88 6.87 -20.82
N HIS A 98 -16.25 7.04 -19.66
CA HIS A 98 -16.72 7.90 -18.58
C HIS A 98 -15.67 8.98 -18.26
N PRO A 99 -16.08 10.20 -17.88
CA PRO A 99 -15.15 11.25 -17.48
C PRO A 99 -14.35 10.84 -16.24
N TRP A 100 -13.10 11.29 -16.16
CA TRP A 100 -12.34 11.17 -14.93
C TRP A 100 -12.95 12.02 -13.83
N GLU A 101 -13.12 11.43 -12.64
CA GLU A 101 -13.73 12.10 -11.50
C GLU A 101 -12.90 11.88 -10.23
N PHE A 102 -12.48 12.97 -9.60
CA PHE A 102 -11.83 12.89 -8.31
C PHE A 102 -12.82 12.40 -7.25
N LYS A 103 -12.42 11.41 -6.46
CA LYS A 103 -13.21 10.82 -5.39
C LYS A 103 -12.54 10.92 -4.04
N ARG A 104 -11.26 10.54 -3.93
CA ARG A 104 -10.49 10.57 -2.68
C ARG A 104 -9.00 10.33 -2.90
N ILE A 105 -8.21 10.65 -1.88
CA ILE A 105 -6.81 10.22 -1.77
C ILE A 105 -6.76 8.85 -1.11
N TRP A 106 -6.23 7.88 -1.84
CA TRP A 106 -6.04 6.52 -1.38
C TRP A 106 -4.73 6.34 -0.62
N HIS A 107 -3.63 6.87 -1.17
CA HIS A 107 -2.26 6.65 -0.67
C HIS A 107 -1.48 7.97 -0.59
N LEU A 108 -0.65 8.11 0.43
CA LEU A 108 0.27 9.24 0.59
C LEU A 108 1.70 8.73 0.69
N GLU A 109 2.62 9.29 -0.09
CA GLU A 109 4.02 8.89 -0.10
C GLU A 109 4.94 10.13 0.02
N PRO A 110 5.41 10.48 1.23
CA PRO A 110 6.40 11.52 1.43
C PRO A 110 7.74 11.18 0.76
N SER A 111 8.45 12.20 0.31
CA SER A 111 9.77 12.03 -0.31
C SER A 111 10.79 11.46 0.67
N LEU A 112 11.66 10.59 0.13
CA LEU A 112 12.75 9.97 0.86
C LEU A 112 13.78 10.98 1.38
N THR A 113 13.91 12.14 0.74
CA THR A 113 15.01 13.08 0.97
C THR A 113 14.59 14.54 1.15
N ASP A 114 13.34 14.89 0.80
CA ASP A 114 12.84 16.26 0.86
C ASP A 114 11.60 16.31 1.76
N PRO A 115 11.66 16.99 2.92
CA PRO A 115 10.56 17.00 3.87
C PRO A 115 9.27 17.64 3.32
N ASP A 116 9.36 18.55 2.34
CA ASP A 116 8.21 19.29 1.81
C ASP A 116 7.59 18.64 0.56
N THR A 117 8.26 17.65 -0.03
CA THR A 117 7.70 16.89 -1.15
C THR A 117 6.90 15.69 -0.65
N VAL A 118 5.65 15.57 -1.12
CA VAL A 118 4.78 14.41 -0.88
C VAL A 118 3.95 14.11 -2.12
N TYR A 119 3.79 12.84 -2.44
CA TYR A 119 2.95 12.36 -3.52
C TYR A 119 1.62 11.84 -2.96
N ALA A 120 0.53 12.02 -3.71
CA ALA A 120 -0.78 11.51 -3.35
C ALA A 120 -1.38 10.72 -4.50
N GLY A 121 -1.70 9.46 -4.23
CA GLY A 121 -2.42 8.57 -5.14
C GLY A 121 -3.91 8.70 -4.91
N ALA A 122 -4.67 8.97 -5.96
CA ALA A 122 -6.10 9.21 -5.90
C ALA A 122 -6.92 8.08 -6.55
N GLU A 123 -8.17 8.00 -6.12
CA GLU A 123 -9.29 7.49 -6.90
C GLU A 123 -10.03 8.72 -7.46
N ASP A 124 -10.30 8.85 -8.76
CA ASP A 124 -10.13 7.90 -9.86
C ASP A 124 -8.74 8.01 -10.56
N ALA A 125 -7.85 7.06 -10.26
CA ALA A 125 -6.52 6.80 -10.84
C ALA A 125 -5.58 7.98 -11.21
N ALA A 126 -5.53 9.02 -10.38
CA ALA A 126 -4.64 10.17 -10.60
C ALA A 126 -3.49 10.23 -9.59
N LEU A 127 -2.39 10.85 -10.00
CA LEU A 127 -1.22 11.08 -9.15
C LEU A 127 -1.02 12.58 -8.98
N PHE A 128 -0.87 13.01 -7.73
CA PHE A 128 -0.59 14.40 -7.38
C PHE A 128 0.74 14.51 -6.64
N LYS A 129 1.31 15.71 -6.66
CA LYS A 129 2.52 16.08 -5.95
C LYS A 129 2.34 17.43 -5.29
N SER A 130 2.74 17.51 -4.03
CA SER A 130 3.00 18.75 -3.32
C SER A 130 4.51 18.97 -3.21
N ARG A 131 4.94 20.23 -3.18
CA ARG A 131 6.33 20.65 -2.88
C ARG A 131 6.43 21.63 -1.70
N ASP A 132 5.34 21.82 -0.97
CA ASP A 132 5.23 22.79 0.13
C ASP A 132 4.62 22.16 1.40
N GLY A 133 4.81 20.85 1.54
CA GLY A 133 4.34 20.09 2.68
C GLY A 133 2.82 19.87 2.71
N GLY A 134 2.15 19.85 1.57
CA GLY A 134 0.72 19.58 1.40
C GLY A 134 -0.15 20.84 1.31
N LYS A 135 0.45 22.03 1.23
CA LYS A 135 -0.27 23.32 1.16
C LYS A 135 -0.77 23.65 -0.25
N SER A 136 -0.27 22.96 -1.27
CA SER A 136 -0.85 22.94 -2.61
C SER A 136 -0.53 21.64 -3.33
N TRP A 137 -1.46 21.18 -4.18
CA TRP A 137 -1.30 19.96 -4.97
C TRP A 137 -1.29 20.27 -6.47
N GLN A 138 -0.35 19.65 -7.18
CA GLN A 138 -0.28 19.67 -8.64
C GLN A 138 -0.41 18.25 -9.17
N GLU A 139 -1.27 18.05 -10.18
CA GLU A 139 -1.37 16.75 -10.86
C GLU A 139 -0.07 16.42 -11.62
N ILE A 140 0.32 15.15 -11.60
CA ILE A 140 1.28 14.55 -12.54
C ILE A 140 0.47 13.94 -13.68
N ALA A 141 -0.03 14.80 -14.58
CA ALA A 141 -0.98 14.41 -15.62
C ALA A 141 -0.42 13.41 -16.65
N GLY A 142 0.91 13.33 -16.77
CA GLY A 142 1.62 12.41 -17.66
C GLY A 142 1.26 10.94 -17.43
N LEU A 143 0.84 10.56 -16.22
CA LEU A 143 0.45 9.18 -15.90
C LEU A 143 -0.70 8.70 -16.78
N ARG A 144 -1.74 9.53 -16.98
CA ARG A 144 -2.91 9.18 -17.79
C ARG A 144 -2.60 9.04 -19.29
N SER A 145 -1.51 9.63 -19.77
CA SER A 145 -1.07 9.48 -21.16
C SER A 145 -0.60 8.05 -21.48
N ALA A 146 -0.27 7.25 -20.45
CA ALA A 146 0.10 5.84 -20.58
C ALA A 146 -1.14 4.94 -20.71
N LYS A 147 -1.95 5.19 -21.75
CA LYS A 147 -3.17 4.42 -22.09
C LYS A 147 -4.32 4.54 -21.08
N GLY A 148 -4.43 5.68 -20.40
CA GLY A 148 -5.50 5.96 -19.41
C GLY A 148 -6.91 5.73 -19.93
N ASN A 149 -7.15 6.00 -21.20
CA ASN A 149 -8.45 5.79 -21.85
C ASN A 149 -8.88 4.32 -21.96
N LEU A 150 -7.98 3.37 -21.68
CA LEU A 150 -8.23 1.93 -21.66
C LEU A 150 -8.33 1.37 -20.23
N TRP A 151 -8.09 2.18 -19.20
CA TRP A 151 -8.17 1.71 -17.82
C TRP A 151 -9.63 1.56 -17.40
N GLN A 152 -9.90 0.57 -16.55
CA GLN A 152 -11.23 0.22 -16.10
C GLN A 152 -11.21 -0.10 -14.61
N PRO A 153 -12.16 0.42 -13.81
CA PRO A 153 -12.24 0.07 -12.39
C PRO A 153 -12.55 -1.41 -12.17
N GLY A 154 -11.89 -1.99 -11.17
CA GLY A 154 -12.34 -3.23 -10.54
C GLY A 154 -13.42 -2.95 -9.48
N ALA A 155 -13.91 -4.01 -8.81
CA ALA A 155 -14.94 -3.89 -7.77
C ALA A 155 -14.54 -2.97 -6.59
N GLY A 156 -13.23 -2.82 -6.35
CA GLY A 156 -12.68 -1.93 -5.31
C GLY A 156 -12.58 -0.44 -5.70
N GLY A 157 -12.97 -0.07 -6.92
CA GLY A 157 -12.68 1.23 -7.53
C GLY A 157 -11.31 1.25 -8.22
N MET A 158 -11.00 2.33 -8.97
CA MET A 158 -9.72 2.50 -9.67
C MET A 158 -8.84 3.51 -8.94
N ALA A 159 -7.92 3.02 -8.12
CA ALA A 159 -7.11 3.87 -7.24
C ALA A 159 -5.61 3.70 -7.50
N VAL A 160 -4.87 4.81 -7.54
CA VAL A 160 -3.40 4.77 -7.37
C VAL A 160 -3.13 4.44 -5.91
N HIS A 161 -2.76 3.20 -5.63
CA HIS A 161 -2.66 2.65 -4.27
C HIS A 161 -1.24 2.31 -3.85
N THR A 162 -0.29 2.35 -4.77
CA THR A 162 1.12 2.17 -4.43
C THR A 162 1.94 3.17 -5.21
N ILE A 163 2.81 3.87 -4.49
CA ILE A 163 3.80 4.79 -5.04
C ILE A 163 5.14 4.35 -4.45
N LEU A 164 6.07 3.89 -5.28
CA LEU A 164 7.43 3.55 -4.85
C LEU A 164 8.41 4.54 -5.46
N LEU A 165 9.18 5.21 -4.61
CA LEU A 165 10.26 6.11 -4.98
C LEU A 165 11.58 5.34 -5.00
N ASP A 166 12.28 5.30 -6.14
CA ASP A 166 13.57 4.61 -6.24
C ASP A 166 14.65 5.39 -5.43
N PRO A 167 15.21 4.82 -4.35
CA PRO A 167 16.22 5.49 -3.54
C PRO A 167 17.56 5.72 -4.27
N SER A 168 17.80 5.00 -5.37
CA SER A 168 19.01 5.13 -6.20
C SER A 168 18.83 6.06 -7.40
N ASN A 169 17.59 6.42 -7.73
CA ASN A 169 17.26 7.29 -8.86
C ASN A 169 16.01 8.13 -8.57
N ALA A 170 16.21 9.40 -8.19
CA ALA A 170 15.12 10.33 -7.86
C ALA A 170 14.14 10.61 -9.03
N ASN A 171 14.50 10.28 -10.27
CA ASN A 171 13.61 10.41 -11.42
C ASN A 171 12.76 9.16 -11.65
N ARG A 172 13.04 8.05 -10.99
CA ARG A 172 12.28 6.82 -11.13
C ARG A 172 11.21 6.69 -10.06
N ILE A 173 9.97 6.54 -10.53
CA ILE A 173 8.80 6.29 -9.68
C ILE A 173 8.02 5.14 -10.29
N PHE A 174 7.58 4.21 -9.44
CA PHE A 174 6.62 3.17 -9.80
C PHE A 174 5.27 3.49 -9.19
N VAL A 175 4.22 3.24 -9.95
CA VAL A 175 2.84 3.36 -9.52
C VAL A 175 2.10 2.06 -9.83
N ALA A 176 1.30 1.57 -8.87
CA ALA A 176 0.34 0.49 -9.13
C ALA A 176 -1.10 0.98 -8.97
N ILE A 177 -1.96 0.49 -9.87
CA ILE A 177 -3.37 0.87 -9.99
C ILE A 177 -4.20 -0.42 -10.15
N SER A 178 -5.18 -0.62 -9.26
CA SER A 178 -6.17 -1.70 -9.39
C SER A 178 -7.47 -1.09 -9.95
N ALA A 179 -7.96 -1.41 -11.15
CA ALA A 179 -7.34 -2.21 -12.20
C ALA A 179 -6.83 -1.31 -13.33
N ALA A 180 -5.55 -1.46 -13.68
CA ALA A 180 -4.87 -0.86 -14.83
C ALA A 180 -3.44 -1.41 -14.95
N GLY A 181 -2.83 -1.78 -13.82
CA GLY A 181 -1.52 -2.41 -13.76
C GLY A 181 -0.47 -1.55 -13.07
N VAL A 182 0.80 -1.83 -13.36
CA VAL A 182 1.97 -1.08 -12.93
C VAL A 182 2.41 -0.12 -14.03
N PHE A 183 2.80 1.08 -13.63
CA PHE A 183 3.37 2.12 -14.48
C PHE A 183 4.68 2.59 -13.89
N ARG A 184 5.63 2.93 -14.77
CA ARG A 184 6.93 3.47 -14.39
C ARG A 184 7.24 4.74 -15.15
N THR A 185 7.80 5.71 -14.45
CA THR A 185 8.51 6.85 -15.04
C THR A 185 9.99 6.73 -14.73
N ASP A 186 10.83 7.25 -15.63
CA ASP A 186 12.28 7.38 -15.44
C ASP A 186 12.73 8.86 -15.54
N ASP A 187 11.78 9.80 -15.61
CA ASP A 187 11.98 11.25 -15.85
C ASP A 187 11.18 12.15 -14.88
N ALA A 188 10.98 11.66 -13.66
CA ALA A 188 10.27 12.34 -12.57
C ALA A 188 8.78 12.62 -12.84
N GLY A 189 8.14 11.78 -13.66
CA GLY A 189 6.71 11.79 -13.91
C GLY A 189 6.27 12.56 -15.16
N GLN A 190 7.22 13.02 -15.98
CA GLN A 190 6.92 13.70 -17.25
C GLN A 190 6.34 12.71 -18.27
N THR A 191 6.96 11.53 -18.39
CA THR A 191 6.46 10.43 -19.21
C THR A 191 6.36 9.15 -18.40
N TRP A 192 5.41 8.30 -18.80
CA TRP A 192 5.11 7.04 -18.14
C TRP A 192 4.98 5.93 -19.17
N LYS A 193 5.35 4.72 -18.76
CA LYS A 193 5.14 3.51 -19.55
C LYS A 193 4.47 2.41 -18.71
N PRO A 194 3.61 1.58 -19.30
CA PRO A 194 3.16 0.35 -18.67
C PRO A 194 4.35 -0.56 -18.35
N ALA A 195 4.31 -1.23 -17.20
CA ALA A 195 5.34 -2.11 -16.69
C ALA A 195 4.73 -3.47 -16.31
N ASN A 196 3.99 -4.08 -17.25
CA ASN A 196 3.12 -5.24 -17.03
C ASN A 196 3.51 -6.49 -17.83
N ARG A 197 4.61 -6.45 -18.59
CA ARG A 197 5.00 -7.58 -19.44
C ARG A 197 5.20 -8.85 -18.61
N GLY A 198 4.58 -9.95 -19.01
CA GLY A 198 4.64 -11.24 -18.31
C GLY A 198 3.51 -11.45 -17.30
N LEU A 199 2.71 -10.43 -17.00
CA LEU A 199 1.45 -10.61 -16.27
C LEU A 199 0.40 -11.25 -17.18
N LYS A 200 -0.50 -12.04 -16.59
CA LYS A 200 -1.65 -12.65 -17.27
C LYS A 200 -2.92 -12.49 -16.44
N SER A 201 -4.01 -12.11 -17.09
CA SER A 201 -5.32 -11.93 -16.47
C SER A 201 -6.42 -12.57 -17.31
N PRO A 202 -6.49 -13.92 -17.36
CA PRO A 202 -7.35 -14.64 -18.29
C PRO A 202 -8.85 -14.57 -17.96
N TYR A 203 -9.20 -14.16 -16.75
CA TYR A 203 -10.60 -14.08 -16.31
C TYR A 203 -11.08 -12.63 -16.17
N GLU A 204 -10.17 -11.67 -16.02
CA GLU A 204 -10.52 -10.25 -15.88
C GLU A 204 -10.45 -9.47 -17.20
N LEU A 205 -9.63 -9.91 -18.17
CA LEU A 205 -9.39 -9.17 -19.41
C LEU A 205 -9.79 -9.98 -20.65
N PRO A 206 -10.36 -9.31 -21.69
CA PRO A 206 -10.63 -9.95 -22.98
C PRO A 206 -9.35 -10.46 -23.67
N ASP A 207 -8.26 -9.70 -23.57
CA ASP A 207 -6.91 -10.13 -23.94
C ASP A 207 -6.13 -10.38 -22.64
N PRO A 208 -5.84 -11.64 -22.29
CA PRO A 208 -5.15 -11.98 -21.05
C PRO A 208 -3.75 -11.36 -20.92
N ASP A 209 -3.10 -11.05 -22.05
CA ASP A 209 -1.74 -10.51 -22.13
C ASP A 209 -1.72 -8.99 -22.45
N ALA A 210 -2.86 -8.30 -22.28
CA ALA A 210 -2.99 -6.88 -22.58
C ALA A 210 -1.95 -6.02 -21.83
N GLU A 211 -1.46 -4.95 -22.45
CA GLU A 211 -0.44 -4.09 -21.82
C GLU A 211 -0.90 -3.36 -20.55
N VAL A 212 -2.21 -3.17 -20.39
CA VAL A 212 -2.86 -2.51 -19.25
C VAL A 212 -4.19 -3.21 -18.93
N GLY A 213 -4.71 -2.96 -17.74
CA GLY A 213 -5.98 -3.52 -17.24
C GLY A 213 -5.81 -4.54 -16.12
N HIS A 214 -4.59 -5.00 -15.85
CA HIS A 214 -4.34 -5.96 -14.77
C HIS A 214 -4.74 -5.40 -13.40
N CYS A 215 -5.38 -6.24 -12.59
CA CYS A 215 -5.70 -5.91 -11.21
C CYS A 215 -4.50 -6.24 -10.31
N VAL A 216 -3.69 -5.23 -10.00
CA VAL A 216 -2.54 -5.34 -9.08
C VAL A 216 -2.99 -4.93 -7.69
N HIS A 217 -2.65 -5.68 -6.64
CA HIS A 217 -3.07 -5.34 -5.26
C HIS A 217 -2.01 -4.55 -4.50
N ARG A 218 -0.72 -4.91 -4.67
CA ARG A 218 0.41 -4.20 -4.05
C ARG A 218 1.71 -4.56 -4.77
N ILE A 219 2.63 -3.60 -4.88
CA ILE A 219 4.03 -3.86 -5.22
C ILE A 219 4.95 -3.43 -4.06
N ALA A 220 6.06 -4.13 -3.88
CA ALA A 220 7.06 -3.85 -2.85
C ALA A 220 8.47 -3.89 -3.45
N MET A 221 9.39 -3.15 -2.82
CA MET A 221 10.75 -2.96 -3.29
C MET A 221 11.71 -2.86 -2.11
N HIS A 222 12.84 -3.55 -2.18
CA HIS A 222 13.90 -3.38 -1.19
C HIS A 222 14.76 -2.14 -1.48
N ARG A 223 15.08 -1.35 -0.44
CA ARG A 223 15.87 -0.12 -0.59
C ARG A 223 17.27 -0.35 -1.17
N SER A 224 17.91 -1.48 -0.85
CA SER A 224 19.25 -1.80 -1.36
C SER A 224 19.25 -2.43 -2.76
N ARG A 225 18.10 -2.86 -3.27
CA ARG A 225 17.96 -3.50 -4.59
C ARG A 225 16.72 -2.98 -5.34
N PRO A 226 16.67 -1.68 -5.66
CA PRO A 226 15.46 -1.06 -6.23
C PRO A 226 15.10 -1.51 -7.66
N GLY A 227 15.98 -2.27 -8.32
CA GLY A 227 15.66 -2.97 -9.57
C GLY A 227 14.88 -4.27 -9.38
N VAL A 228 14.75 -4.78 -8.15
CA VAL A 228 13.97 -5.99 -7.83
C VAL A 228 12.65 -5.57 -7.19
N LEU A 229 11.55 -6.00 -7.79
CA LEU A 229 10.19 -5.72 -7.33
C LEU A 229 9.44 -7.02 -7.10
N PHE A 230 8.58 -7.01 -6.09
CA PHE A 230 7.65 -8.09 -5.80
C PHE A 230 6.22 -7.57 -5.87
N MET A 231 5.29 -8.42 -6.24
CA MET A 231 3.89 -8.03 -6.47
C MET A 231 2.96 -9.10 -5.89
N GLN A 232 1.97 -8.66 -5.14
CA GLN A 232 0.72 -9.41 -5.01
C GLN A 232 -0.24 -8.87 -6.07
N LYS A 233 -0.55 -9.70 -7.06
CA LYS A 233 -1.58 -9.43 -8.06
C LYS A 233 -2.93 -9.97 -7.55
N HIS A 234 -4.03 -9.70 -8.27
CA HIS A 234 -5.35 -10.26 -7.97
C HIS A 234 -5.29 -11.76 -7.71
N TRP A 235 -4.79 -12.48 -8.71
CA TRP A 235 -4.22 -13.81 -8.56
C TRP A 235 -2.73 -13.72 -8.86
N ASP A 236 -1.95 -14.54 -8.17
CA ASP A 236 -0.50 -14.73 -8.30
C ASP A 236 0.35 -13.79 -7.45
N VAL A 237 1.48 -14.34 -6.99
CA VAL A 237 2.61 -13.55 -6.48
C VAL A 237 3.66 -13.48 -7.59
N MET A 238 4.09 -12.28 -7.95
CA MET A 238 5.01 -12.06 -9.07
C MET A 238 6.31 -11.40 -8.59
N ARG A 239 7.39 -11.66 -9.34
CA ARG A 239 8.70 -11.04 -9.17
C ARG A 239 9.17 -10.40 -10.48
N SER A 240 9.87 -9.29 -10.37
CA SER A 240 10.63 -8.68 -11.46
C SER A 240 12.05 -8.40 -10.99
N ASP A 241 13.06 -8.83 -11.74
CA ASP A 241 14.48 -8.51 -11.49
C ASP A 241 15.01 -7.36 -12.36
N ASN A 242 14.15 -6.67 -13.10
CA ASN A 242 14.52 -5.63 -14.07
C ASN A 242 13.59 -4.40 -14.01
N ALA A 243 13.30 -3.93 -12.79
CA ALA A 243 12.55 -2.71 -12.54
C ALA A 243 11.17 -2.70 -13.24
N GLY A 244 10.44 -3.80 -13.18
CA GLY A 244 9.10 -3.96 -13.76
C GLY A 244 9.09 -4.11 -15.28
N ASP A 245 10.25 -4.22 -15.95
CA ASP A 245 10.27 -4.45 -17.40
C ASP A 245 9.72 -5.84 -17.76
N SER A 246 9.81 -6.85 -16.88
CA SER A 246 9.10 -8.13 -17.01
C SER A 246 8.87 -8.81 -15.67
N TRP A 247 7.76 -9.54 -15.57
CA TRP A 247 7.36 -10.27 -14.38
C TRP A 247 7.35 -11.78 -14.62
N THR A 248 7.67 -12.53 -13.57
CA THR A 248 7.56 -13.99 -13.50
C THR A 248 6.80 -14.38 -12.24
N GLU A 249 5.93 -15.37 -12.34
CA GLU A 249 5.21 -15.91 -11.20
C GLU A 249 6.16 -16.62 -10.23
N VAL A 250 5.91 -16.42 -8.92
CA VAL A 250 6.67 -17.02 -7.82
C VAL A 250 5.75 -17.55 -6.70
N SER A 251 4.50 -17.88 -7.02
CA SER A 251 3.48 -18.36 -6.06
C SER A 251 3.81 -19.74 -5.49
N ASP A 252 4.24 -20.68 -6.34
CA ASP A 252 4.58 -22.09 -6.04
C ASP A 252 3.68 -22.77 -5.00
N ASN A 253 4.19 -23.00 -3.77
CA ASN A 253 3.55 -23.79 -2.73
C ASN A 253 2.59 -23.01 -1.80
N LEU A 254 2.20 -21.78 -2.15
CA LEU A 254 1.19 -21.03 -1.40
C LEU A 254 -0.16 -21.77 -1.40
N PRO A 255 -0.94 -21.71 -0.31
CA PRO A 255 -2.24 -22.39 -0.21
C PRO A 255 -3.34 -21.74 -1.07
N SER A 256 -3.08 -20.55 -1.59
CA SER A 256 -3.95 -19.73 -2.43
C SER A 256 -3.07 -18.73 -3.18
N ASP A 257 -3.48 -18.40 -4.40
CA ASP A 257 -2.88 -17.37 -5.25
C ASP A 257 -3.46 -15.96 -4.99
N PHE A 258 -4.52 -15.88 -4.17
CA PHE A 258 -5.21 -14.63 -3.87
C PHE A 258 -4.78 -14.04 -2.52
N GLY A 259 -4.49 -12.74 -2.48
CA GLY A 259 -4.09 -11.99 -1.29
C GLY A 259 -4.01 -10.51 -1.61
N PHE A 260 -3.72 -9.65 -0.63
CA PHE A 260 -3.57 -8.20 -0.87
C PHE A 260 -2.19 -7.64 -0.55
N PRO A 261 -1.66 -7.79 0.68
CA PRO A 261 -0.38 -7.19 1.03
C PRO A 261 0.80 -8.03 0.53
N ILE A 262 1.88 -7.33 0.19
CA ILE A 262 3.22 -7.88 0.08
C ILE A 262 4.21 -6.84 0.62
N ASP A 263 5.23 -7.27 1.36
CA ASP A 263 6.33 -6.39 1.79
C ASP A 263 7.66 -7.15 1.85
N VAL A 264 8.77 -6.42 1.83
CA VAL A 264 10.13 -6.97 1.80
C VAL A 264 10.85 -6.67 3.11
N HIS A 265 11.50 -7.67 3.70
CA HIS A 265 12.31 -7.54 4.90
C HIS A 265 13.34 -6.41 4.79
N ALA A 266 13.51 -5.60 5.84
CA ALA A 266 14.31 -4.37 5.79
C ALA A 266 15.82 -4.57 5.54
N HIS A 267 16.35 -5.76 5.83
CA HIS A 267 17.79 -6.08 5.71
C HIS A 267 18.11 -7.25 4.77
N GLU A 268 17.08 -7.93 4.25
CA GLU A 268 17.23 -9.16 3.46
C GLU A 268 16.40 -8.99 2.18
N PRO A 269 17.01 -8.54 1.07
CA PRO A 269 16.27 -8.12 -0.13
C PRO A 269 15.53 -9.25 -0.87
N GLU A 270 15.79 -10.51 -0.52
CA GLU A 270 15.11 -11.70 -1.06
C GLU A 270 14.09 -12.27 -0.06
N THR A 271 13.95 -11.66 1.13
CA THR A 271 12.98 -12.11 2.13
C THR A 271 11.69 -11.30 2.01
N ILE A 272 10.60 -11.95 1.63
CA ILE A 272 9.30 -11.33 1.37
C ILE A 272 8.19 -11.98 2.20
N TYR A 273 7.16 -11.20 2.50
CA TYR A 273 6.00 -11.61 3.28
C TYR A 273 4.70 -11.38 2.51
N VAL A 274 3.79 -12.35 2.55
CA VAL A 274 2.43 -12.23 2.01
C VAL A 274 1.41 -12.79 3.00
N VAL A 275 0.13 -12.41 2.83
CA VAL A 275 -0.99 -12.97 3.59
C VAL A 275 -2.06 -13.47 2.63
N PRO A 276 -2.00 -14.74 2.21
CA PRO A 276 -2.99 -15.32 1.32
C PRO A 276 -4.35 -15.42 2.00
N ILE A 277 -5.41 -15.11 1.26
CA ILE A 277 -6.80 -15.38 1.62
C ILE A 277 -7.44 -16.31 0.58
N LYS A 278 -8.61 -16.85 0.86
CA LYS A 278 -9.15 -18.01 0.14
C LYS A 278 -9.48 -17.73 -1.32
N SER A 279 -10.15 -16.62 -1.63
CA SER A 279 -10.45 -16.22 -3.01
C SER A 279 -10.95 -14.76 -3.06
N ASP A 280 -11.25 -14.30 -4.27
CA ASP A 280 -11.95 -13.05 -4.60
C ASP A 280 -13.43 -12.98 -4.13
N SER A 281 -14.01 -14.13 -3.75
CA SER A 281 -15.38 -14.24 -3.24
C SER A 281 -15.41 -14.58 -1.75
N GLU A 282 -14.37 -15.22 -1.24
CA GLU A 282 -14.21 -15.61 0.15
C GLU A 282 -12.99 -14.88 0.75
N HIS A 283 -13.20 -13.60 1.08
CA HIS A 283 -12.16 -12.69 1.60
C HIS A 283 -11.74 -13.01 3.06
N PHE A 284 -11.26 -14.23 3.30
CA PHE A 284 -10.74 -14.70 4.59
C PHE A 284 -9.67 -15.79 4.43
N PRO A 285 -8.79 -16.01 5.42
CA PRO A 285 -7.72 -17.01 5.34
C PRO A 285 -8.20 -18.42 5.00
N PRO A 286 -7.44 -19.20 4.20
CA PRO A 286 -7.73 -20.60 3.95
C PRO A 286 -7.91 -21.40 5.26
N ASP A 287 -8.93 -22.26 5.28
CA ASP A 287 -9.33 -23.07 6.43
C ASP A 287 -9.75 -22.28 7.69
N GLY A 288 -9.97 -20.96 7.58
CA GLY A 288 -10.22 -20.11 8.74
C GLY A 288 -9.02 -20.00 9.68
N LYS A 289 -7.79 -20.13 9.16
CA LYS A 289 -6.55 -20.06 9.93
C LYS A 289 -5.65 -18.94 9.40
N LEU A 290 -5.39 -17.95 10.25
CA LEU A 290 -4.56 -16.80 9.89
C LEU A 290 -3.08 -17.19 9.88
N ARG A 291 -2.40 -16.92 8.76
CA ARG A 291 -0.99 -17.25 8.54
C ARG A 291 -0.34 -16.14 7.73
N VAL A 292 0.84 -15.71 8.14
CA VAL A 292 1.72 -14.92 7.26
C VAL A 292 2.65 -15.91 6.60
N TYR A 293 2.87 -15.79 5.30
CA TYR A 293 3.85 -16.63 4.59
C TYR A 293 5.11 -15.83 4.33
N ARG A 294 6.26 -16.45 4.59
CA ARG A 294 7.58 -15.89 4.30
C ARG A 294 8.26 -16.72 3.24
N SER A 295 8.93 -16.07 2.31
CA SER A 295 9.94 -16.71 1.47
C SER A 295 11.26 -15.97 1.66
N ARG A 296 12.38 -16.70 1.73
CA ARG A 296 13.74 -16.13 1.83
C ARG A 296 14.50 -16.15 0.50
N THR A 297 13.83 -16.60 -0.57
CA THR A 297 14.39 -16.78 -1.91
C THR A 297 13.74 -15.86 -2.95
N GLY A 298 12.95 -14.89 -2.48
CA GLY A 298 12.15 -13.98 -3.30
C GLY A 298 10.97 -14.67 -3.96
N GLY A 299 10.37 -15.65 -3.27
CA GLY A 299 9.25 -16.48 -3.70
C GLY A 299 9.67 -17.93 -4.01
N ASN A 300 8.73 -18.72 -4.52
CA ASN A 300 8.84 -20.16 -4.85
C ASN A 300 9.15 -21.14 -3.70
N ASP A 301 9.51 -20.66 -2.51
CA ASP A 301 9.67 -21.50 -1.31
C ASP A 301 9.09 -20.73 -0.13
N TRP A 302 7.86 -21.07 0.24
CA TRP A 302 7.08 -20.36 1.25
C TRP A 302 6.88 -21.21 2.50
N GLU A 303 7.16 -20.60 3.66
CA GLU A 303 6.89 -21.17 4.97
C GLU A 303 5.74 -20.43 5.66
N ALA A 304 4.86 -21.18 6.33
CA ALA A 304 3.75 -20.62 7.09
C ALA A 304 4.20 -20.19 8.50
N LEU A 305 4.10 -18.90 8.80
CA LEU A 305 4.36 -18.30 10.10
C LEU A 305 3.05 -18.17 10.89
N THR A 306 2.93 -18.95 11.97
CA THR A 306 1.65 -19.22 12.64
C THR A 306 1.65 -18.94 14.14
N LYS A 307 2.82 -18.93 14.78
CA LYS A 307 2.93 -18.93 16.24
C LYS A 307 2.41 -17.61 16.81
N GLY A 308 1.29 -17.68 17.54
CA GLY A 308 0.60 -16.52 18.12
C GLY A 308 -0.59 -16.00 17.30
N LEU A 309 -0.84 -16.56 16.10
CA LEU A 309 -1.98 -16.22 15.26
C LEU A 309 -3.15 -17.22 15.42
N PRO A 310 -4.42 -16.79 15.27
CA PRO A 310 -5.58 -17.69 15.34
C PRO A 310 -5.52 -18.81 14.28
N GLN A 311 -5.61 -20.07 14.73
CA GLN A 311 -5.53 -21.26 13.86
C GLN A 311 -6.88 -21.98 13.68
N GLU A 312 -7.98 -21.30 14.01
CA GLU A 312 -9.35 -21.74 13.77
C GLU A 312 -10.31 -20.55 13.86
N ASN A 313 -11.46 -20.64 13.20
CA ASN A 313 -12.56 -19.66 13.26
C ASN A 313 -12.14 -18.20 12.97
N CYS A 314 -11.12 -18.00 12.13
CA CYS A 314 -10.62 -16.68 11.77
C CYS A 314 -11.06 -16.28 10.35
N TYR A 315 -12.10 -15.44 10.27
CA TYR A 315 -12.72 -15.01 9.01
C TYR A 315 -12.49 -13.52 8.70
N VAL A 316 -11.31 -13.01 9.06
CA VAL A 316 -10.91 -11.62 8.81
C VAL A 316 -10.26 -11.49 7.42
N ASN A 317 -10.16 -10.27 6.89
CA ASN A 317 -9.34 -9.97 5.72
C ASN A 317 -8.11 -9.13 6.16
N VAL A 318 -7.05 -9.13 5.34
CA VAL A 318 -5.90 -8.22 5.48
C VAL A 318 -5.80 -7.43 4.19
N LEU A 319 -5.99 -6.12 4.28
CA LEU A 319 -6.04 -5.24 3.11
C LEU A 319 -4.64 -4.86 2.61
N ARG A 320 -4.59 -4.40 1.37
CA ARG A 320 -3.36 -4.10 0.59
C ARG A 320 -2.35 -3.21 1.30
N ASP A 321 -2.81 -2.17 2.00
CA ASP A 321 -1.94 -1.24 2.73
C ASP A 321 -1.84 -1.60 4.23
N ALA A 322 -2.39 -2.74 4.65
CA ALA A 322 -2.47 -3.16 6.05
C ALA A 322 -1.30 -4.05 6.49
N MET A 323 -0.12 -3.90 5.86
CA MET A 323 1.13 -4.54 6.27
C MET A 323 2.29 -3.58 6.09
N ALA A 324 3.23 -3.58 7.05
CA ALA A 324 4.48 -2.83 6.95
C ALA A 324 5.60 -3.50 7.77
N VAL A 325 6.85 -3.21 7.43
CA VAL A 325 8.04 -3.65 8.17
C VAL A 325 8.84 -2.49 8.79
N ASP A 326 9.40 -2.71 9.98
CA ASP A 326 10.35 -1.77 10.58
C ASP A 326 11.81 -2.11 10.20
N SER A 327 12.74 -1.20 10.48
CA SER A 327 14.15 -1.35 10.15
C SER A 327 15.05 -1.64 11.34
N LEU A 328 14.49 -2.12 12.47
CA LEU A 328 15.31 -2.63 13.57
C LEU A 328 15.89 -4.00 13.22
N ASP A 329 16.84 -4.47 14.02
CA ASP A 329 17.38 -5.82 13.93
C ASP A 329 17.15 -6.53 15.28
N PRO A 330 16.31 -7.59 15.33
CA PRO A 330 15.58 -8.22 14.22
C PRO A 330 14.52 -7.31 13.58
N CYS A 331 14.21 -7.53 12.30
CA CYS A 331 13.17 -6.79 11.57
C CYS A 331 11.80 -7.10 12.14
N GLY A 332 11.02 -6.05 12.40
CA GLY A 332 9.64 -6.19 12.86
C GLY A 332 8.66 -6.20 11.70
N ILE A 333 7.61 -7.02 11.79
CA ILE A 333 6.53 -7.09 10.80
C ILE A 333 5.21 -6.81 11.49
N TYR A 334 4.40 -5.96 10.88
CA TYR A 334 3.14 -5.48 11.43
C TYR A 334 2.05 -5.68 10.40
N PHE A 335 0.88 -6.15 10.83
CA PHE A 335 -0.28 -6.16 9.94
C PHE A 335 -1.60 -5.96 10.68
N GLY A 336 -2.56 -5.38 9.98
CA GLY A 336 -3.88 -5.06 10.47
C GLY A 336 -4.95 -5.89 9.77
N THR A 337 -6.00 -6.22 10.51
CA THR A 337 -7.10 -7.04 10.00
C THR A 337 -8.40 -6.25 9.92
N THR A 338 -9.31 -6.64 9.03
CA THR A 338 -10.66 -6.06 8.99
C THR A 338 -11.50 -6.42 10.23
N GLY A 339 -11.04 -7.38 11.04
CA GLY A 339 -11.61 -7.69 12.36
C GLY A 339 -11.18 -6.76 13.48
N GLY A 340 -10.31 -5.77 13.21
CA GLY A 340 -9.90 -4.76 14.19
C GLY A 340 -8.68 -5.14 15.03
N GLN A 341 -7.98 -6.22 14.69
CA GLN A 341 -6.72 -6.59 15.34
C GLN A 341 -5.53 -6.00 14.58
N VAL A 342 -4.51 -5.54 15.32
CA VAL A 342 -3.18 -5.21 14.79
C VAL A 342 -2.16 -6.12 15.46
N TYR A 343 -1.48 -6.92 14.63
CA TYR A 343 -0.46 -7.86 15.07
C TYR A 343 0.94 -7.30 14.82
N ALA A 344 1.88 -7.70 15.66
CA ALA A 344 3.29 -7.44 15.50
C ALA A 344 4.10 -8.71 15.72
N SER A 345 5.17 -8.84 14.95
CA SER A 345 6.31 -9.70 15.23
C SER A 345 7.54 -8.82 15.40
N ALA A 346 8.36 -9.12 16.41
CA ALA A 346 9.63 -8.44 16.67
C ALA A 346 10.85 -9.32 16.32
N ASP A 347 10.62 -10.44 15.63
CA ASP A 347 11.57 -11.52 15.39
C ASP A 347 11.45 -12.10 13.97
N ASN A 348 11.41 -11.22 12.95
CA ASN A 348 11.36 -11.61 11.54
C ASN A 348 10.12 -12.46 11.16
N GLY A 349 9.04 -12.35 11.92
CA GLY A 349 7.77 -13.05 11.70
C GLY A 349 7.64 -14.38 12.42
N ASP A 350 8.66 -14.81 13.17
CA ASP A 350 8.68 -16.15 13.81
C ASP A 350 7.66 -16.26 14.94
N THR A 351 7.35 -15.17 15.65
CA THR A 351 6.29 -15.09 16.66
C THR A 351 5.45 -13.82 16.54
N TRP A 352 4.16 -13.95 16.82
CA TRP A 352 3.18 -12.87 16.69
C TRP A 352 2.48 -12.57 18.01
N THR A 353 2.27 -11.29 18.28
CA THR A 353 1.43 -10.79 19.38
C THR A 353 0.46 -9.76 18.85
N ALA A 354 -0.80 -9.79 19.31
CA ALA A 354 -1.74 -8.70 19.03
C ALA A 354 -1.36 -7.50 19.92
N ILE A 355 -0.96 -6.37 19.30
CA ILE A 355 -0.73 -5.10 20.02
C ILE A 355 -2.05 -4.61 20.62
N VAL A 356 -3.10 -4.65 19.79
CA VAL A 356 -4.44 -4.18 20.14
C VAL A 356 -5.48 -5.05 19.43
N ARG A 357 -6.64 -5.18 20.08
CA ARG A 357 -7.82 -5.88 19.59
C ARG A 357 -9.00 -4.91 19.58
N ASP A 358 -10.05 -5.25 18.83
CA ASP A 358 -11.34 -4.56 18.84
C ASP A 358 -11.31 -3.11 18.33
N LEU A 359 -10.36 -2.78 17.45
CA LEU A 359 -10.44 -1.55 16.66
C LEU A 359 -11.55 -1.66 15.59
N PRO A 360 -11.97 -0.55 14.98
CA PRO A 360 -12.69 -0.61 13.72
C PRO A 360 -11.86 -1.33 12.65
N ALA A 361 -12.50 -1.80 11.57
CA ALA A 361 -11.82 -2.50 10.49
C ALA A 361 -10.61 -1.70 9.98
N VAL A 362 -9.43 -2.32 10.04
CA VAL A 362 -8.16 -1.68 9.65
C VAL A 362 -8.08 -1.59 8.14
N LEU A 363 -7.70 -0.41 7.65
CA LEU A 363 -7.52 -0.08 6.24
C LEU A 363 -6.04 -0.05 5.85
N SER A 364 -5.20 0.53 6.71
CA SER A 364 -3.77 0.66 6.48
C SER A 364 -2.96 0.51 7.76
N VAL A 365 -1.73 0.03 7.62
CA VAL A 365 -0.71 -0.06 8.66
C VAL A 365 0.59 0.43 8.05
N GLU A 366 1.18 1.45 8.65
CA GLU A 366 2.48 2.01 8.28
C GLU A 366 3.36 2.07 9.52
N VAL A 367 4.68 1.97 9.37
CA VAL A 367 5.59 1.95 10.52
C VAL A 367 6.79 2.85 10.32
N GLN A 368 7.22 3.49 11.41
CA GLN A 368 8.44 4.30 11.47
C GLN A 368 9.37 3.76 12.55
N THR A 369 10.64 3.61 12.18
CA THR A 369 11.74 3.41 13.13
C THR A 369 12.35 4.77 13.47
N LEU A 370 12.32 5.14 14.75
CA LEU A 370 12.73 6.44 15.26
C LEU A 370 13.95 6.30 16.21
N PRO A 371 14.82 7.33 16.32
CA PRO A 371 16.02 7.29 17.17
C PRO A 371 15.78 7.33 18.68
#